data_AF-A0A5B7UBM7-F1
#
_entry.id   AF-A0A5B7UBM7-F1
#
_cell.length_a   1.000
_cell.length_b   1.000
_cell.length_c   1.000
_cell.angle_alpha   90.00
_cell.angle_beta   90.00
_cell.angle_gamma   90.00
#
_symmetry.space_group_name_H-M   'P 1'
#
loop_
_entity.id
_entity.type
_entity.pdbx_description
1 polymer ?
#
loop_
_entity_poly.entity_id
_entity_poly.type
_entity_poly.pdbx_seq_one_letter_code
_entity_poly.pdbx_strand_id
1 'polypeptide(L)'
;MGNNVIDLKKFEVKSNQSFFFDNNIWMFLFCPIGDYNTQKQKSISGLFENILNRNSSIIINNLILSEFSNAYLRLDYNLWKEETRYTGNNFKKDYFSTQRASETREIIASTINGKILKIADKHPDSFNSINFVDIFSYYKTIDYNDAIIYDQCKNKNWILITDDGDFSQFGDITIVNP
;
A
#
# COMPACT_ATOMS: atom_id res chain seq x y z
N MET A 1 -18.99 17.36 7.12
CA MET A 1 -17.78 17.29 7.96
C MET A 1 -16.60 17.34 7.01
N GLY A 2 -15.59 18.17 7.30
CA GLY A 2 -14.54 18.52 6.32
C GLY A 2 -13.64 17.33 5.98
N ASN A 3 -13.25 17.23 4.71
CA ASN A 3 -12.30 16.21 4.25
C ASN A 3 -10.97 16.42 5.00
N ASN A 4 -10.53 15.42 5.76
CA ASN A 4 -9.25 15.43 6.47
C ASN A 4 -8.07 14.99 5.57
N VAL A 5 -8.17 15.28 4.27
CA VAL A 5 -7.10 15.04 3.30
C VAL A 5 -6.14 16.23 3.31
N ILE A 6 -4.90 15.94 3.65
CA ILE A 6 -3.82 16.92 3.74
C ILE A 6 -2.86 16.66 2.58
N ASP A 7 -2.65 17.69 1.76
CA ASP A 7 -1.59 17.68 0.75
C ASP A 7 -0.24 17.53 1.46
N LEU A 8 0.62 16.62 0.98
CA LEU A 8 1.94 16.36 1.58
C LEU A 8 2.77 17.63 1.81
N LYS A 9 2.70 18.64 0.94
CA LYS A 9 3.44 19.90 1.10
C LYS A 9 3.01 20.69 2.32
N LYS A 10 1.82 20.42 2.85
CA LYS A 10 1.24 21.05 4.05
C LYS A 10 1.32 20.15 5.28
N PHE A 11 1.74 18.90 5.12
CA PHE A 11 1.81 17.94 6.20
C PHE A 11 3.18 17.98 6.89
N GLU A 12 3.17 18.16 8.20
CA GLU A 12 4.37 18.08 9.03
C GLU A 12 4.38 16.75 9.80
N VAL A 13 5.37 15.91 9.50
CA VAL A 13 5.63 14.67 10.26
C VAL A 13 6.06 15.05 11.67
N LYS A 14 5.38 14.56 12.71
CA LYS A 14 5.74 14.73 14.12
C LYS A 14 6.30 13.42 14.68
N SER A 15 6.98 13.49 15.82
CA SER A 15 7.43 12.31 16.55
C SER A 15 6.25 11.56 17.18
N ASN A 16 6.43 10.27 17.43
CA ASN A 16 5.46 9.37 18.05
C ASN A 16 4.14 9.25 17.27
N GLN A 17 4.19 9.45 15.96
CA GLN A 17 3.08 9.18 15.07
C GLN A 17 3.18 7.78 14.47
N SER A 18 2.04 7.17 14.20
CA SER A 18 1.96 5.88 13.51
C SER A 18 1.37 6.10 12.13
N PHE A 19 2.08 5.64 11.11
CA PHE A 19 1.73 5.79 9.71
C PHE A 19 1.32 4.46 9.13
N PHE A 20 0.19 4.42 8.43
CA PHE A 20 -0.23 3.26 7.66
C PHE A 20 -0.10 3.61 6.19
N PHE A 21 0.75 2.87 5.48
CA PHE A 21 0.97 3.09 4.06
C PHE A 21 0.07 2.15 3.28
N ASP A 22 -0.73 2.75 2.41
CA ASP A 22 -1.48 2.01 1.40
C ASP A 22 -0.54 1.30 0.41
N ASN A 23 -1.02 0.27 -0.26
CA ASN A 23 -0.25 -0.55 -1.18
C ASN A 23 0.33 0.25 -2.35
N ASN A 24 -0.40 1.24 -2.87
CA ASN A 24 0.13 2.13 -3.92
C ASN A 24 1.46 2.79 -3.50
N ILE A 25 1.60 3.22 -2.24
CA ILE A 25 2.82 3.82 -1.69
C ILE A 25 3.96 2.78 -1.63
N TRP A 26 3.68 1.56 -1.18
CA TRP A 26 4.67 0.48 -1.17
C TRP A 26 5.16 0.14 -2.58
N MET A 27 4.25 0.11 -3.55
CA MET A 27 4.55 -0.09 -4.96
C MET A 27 5.46 1.04 -5.48
N PHE A 28 5.16 2.32 -5.22
CA PHE A 28 6.04 3.45 -5.58
C PHE A 28 7.47 3.34 -5.01
N LEU A 29 7.60 2.88 -3.76
CA LEU A 29 8.89 2.77 -3.08
C LEU A 29 9.71 1.55 -3.50
N PHE A 30 9.05 0.42 -3.76
CA PHE A 30 9.72 -0.88 -3.83
C PHE A 30 9.39 -1.74 -5.06
N CYS A 31 8.61 -1.22 -6.03
CA CYS A 31 8.35 -1.89 -7.31
C CYS A 31 9.05 -1.15 -8.47
N PRO A 32 10.34 -1.41 -8.75
CA PRO A 32 11.11 -0.66 -9.74
C PRO A 32 10.58 -0.74 -11.19
N ILE A 33 9.72 -1.71 -11.50
CA ILE A 33 9.16 -1.93 -12.84
C ILE A 33 7.90 -1.09 -13.14
N GLY A 34 7.42 -0.29 -12.19
CA GLY A 34 6.14 0.44 -12.30
C GLY A 34 6.13 1.74 -13.10
N ASP A 35 7.22 2.09 -13.79
CA ASP A 35 7.37 3.31 -14.62
C ASP A 35 6.71 4.57 -14.00
N TYR A 36 7.04 4.80 -12.72
CA TYR A 36 6.38 5.83 -11.93
C TYR A 36 6.83 7.23 -12.29
N ASN A 37 5.94 8.21 -12.10
CA ASN A 37 6.30 9.61 -12.20
C ASN A 37 7.42 9.97 -11.21
N THR A 38 8.57 10.40 -11.73
CA THR A 38 9.78 10.66 -10.94
C THR A 38 9.58 11.73 -9.85
N GLN A 39 8.80 12.78 -10.14
CA GLN A 39 8.55 13.83 -9.16
C GLN A 39 7.74 13.31 -7.99
N LYS A 40 6.73 12.49 -8.27
CA LYS A 40 5.91 11.84 -7.25
C LYS A 40 6.69 10.84 -6.41
N GLN A 41 7.48 9.98 -7.07
CA GLN A 41 8.35 9.03 -6.37
C GLN A 41 9.34 9.74 -5.44
N LYS A 42 9.87 10.89 -5.86
CA LYS A 42 10.75 11.73 -5.03
C LYS A 42 10.00 12.31 -3.82
N SER A 43 8.77 12.80 -3.99
CA SER A 43 7.93 13.27 -2.88
C SER A 43 7.67 12.16 -1.85
N ILE A 44 7.26 10.99 -2.31
CA ILE A 44 6.99 9.82 -1.46
C ILE A 44 8.27 9.36 -0.72
N SER A 45 9.40 9.28 -1.43
CA SER A 45 10.67 8.89 -0.84
C SER A 45 11.14 9.88 0.23
N GLY A 46 10.95 11.19 0.00
CA GLY A 46 11.28 12.23 0.98
C GLY A 46 10.38 12.19 2.21
N LEU A 47 9.08 11.93 2.05
CA LEU A 47 8.17 11.69 3.18
C LEU A 47 8.63 10.48 3.99
N PHE A 48 8.92 9.38 3.30
CA PHE A 48 9.36 8.13 3.91
C PHE A 48 10.65 8.31 4.73
N GLU A 49 11.65 8.99 4.16
CA GLU A 49 12.89 9.33 4.88
C GLU A 49 12.64 10.22 6.10
N ASN A 50 11.75 11.22 5.99
CA ASN A 50 11.39 12.08 7.13
C ASN A 50 10.68 11.31 8.25
N ILE A 51 9.84 10.32 7.91
CA ILE A 51 9.20 9.44 8.90
C ILE A 51 10.24 8.57 9.60
N LEU A 52 11.16 7.93 8.86
CA LEU A 52 12.20 7.08 9.44
C LEU A 52 13.17 7.84 10.36
N ASN A 53 13.43 9.10 10.06
CA ASN A 53 14.32 9.96 10.86
C ASN A 53 13.63 10.56 12.10
N ARG A 54 12.34 10.30 12.29
CA ARG A 54 11.59 10.68 13.49
C ARG A 54 11.25 9.42 14.28
N ASN A 55 11.13 9.54 15.60
CA ASN A 55 10.74 8.44 16.48
C ASN A 55 9.27 8.05 16.27
N SER A 56 8.95 7.54 15.09
CA SER A 56 7.61 7.27 14.56
C SER A 56 7.58 5.87 13.97
N SER A 57 6.39 5.30 13.88
CA SER A 57 6.19 3.91 13.45
C SER A 57 5.57 3.87 12.06
N ILE A 58 6.09 3.00 11.20
CA ILE A 58 5.42 2.62 9.95
C ILE A 58 4.77 1.28 10.19
N ILE A 59 3.45 1.24 10.09
CA ILE A 59 2.66 0.05 10.39
C ILE A 59 2.48 -0.78 9.13
N ILE A 60 2.63 -2.09 9.28
CA ILE A 60 2.29 -3.05 8.22
C ILE A 60 1.53 -4.24 8.77
N ASN A 61 0.59 -4.76 7.98
CA ASN A 61 -0.17 -5.96 8.28
C ASN A 61 -0.12 -6.93 7.08
N ASN A 62 -0.74 -8.09 7.23
CA ASN A 62 -0.65 -9.14 6.20
C ASN A 62 -1.51 -8.82 4.96
N LEU A 63 -2.52 -7.96 5.11
CA LEU A 63 -3.36 -7.48 4.02
C LEU A 63 -2.52 -6.73 2.98
N ILE A 64 -1.72 -5.76 3.44
CA ILE A 64 -0.81 -4.99 2.58
C ILE A 64 0.24 -5.88 1.91
N LEU A 65 0.83 -6.83 2.64
CA LEU A 65 1.81 -7.75 2.03
C LEU A 65 1.21 -8.64 0.95
N SER A 66 -0.04 -9.07 1.14
CA SER A 66 -0.79 -9.83 0.13
C SER A 66 -1.02 -8.99 -1.12
N GLU A 67 -1.47 -7.76 -0.93
CA GLU A 67 -1.77 -6.85 -2.03
C GLU A 67 -0.52 -6.44 -2.79
N PHE A 68 0.56 -6.08 -2.10
CA PHE A 68 1.86 -5.76 -2.70
C PHE A 68 2.38 -6.90 -3.57
N SER A 69 2.35 -8.13 -3.04
CA SER A 69 2.82 -9.31 -3.77
C SER A 69 1.99 -9.56 -5.04
N ASN A 70 0.66 -9.43 -4.94
CA ASN A 70 -0.24 -9.64 -6.06
C ASN A 70 -0.15 -8.52 -7.10
N ALA A 71 -0.10 -7.26 -6.67
CA ALA A 71 0.01 -6.09 -7.53
C ALA A 71 1.33 -6.10 -8.32
N TYR A 72 2.45 -6.41 -7.66
CA TYR A 72 3.74 -6.55 -8.31
C TYR A 72 3.69 -7.66 -9.38
N LEU A 73 3.24 -8.86 -9.04
CA LEU A 73 3.15 -9.94 -10.03
C LEU A 73 2.20 -9.60 -11.19
N ARG A 74 1.11 -8.90 -10.93
CA ARG A 74 0.17 -8.47 -11.98
C ARG A 74 0.78 -7.47 -12.94
N LEU A 75 1.60 -6.55 -12.41
CA LEU A 75 2.35 -5.61 -13.22
C LEU A 75 3.38 -6.34 -14.11
N ASP A 76 4.19 -7.23 -13.53
CA ASP A 76 5.17 -8.01 -14.29
C ASP A 76 4.51 -8.91 -15.35
N TYR A 77 3.34 -9.48 -15.04
CA TYR A 77 2.54 -10.22 -16.02
C TYR A 77 2.10 -9.36 -17.21
N ASN A 78 1.70 -8.11 -16.96
CA ASN A 78 1.32 -7.22 -18.05
C ASN A 78 2.51 -6.88 -18.96
N LEU A 79 3.67 -6.57 -18.37
CA LEU A 79 4.92 -6.37 -19.12
C LEU A 79 5.30 -7.62 -19.92
N TRP A 80 5.25 -8.79 -19.29
CA TRP A 80 5.53 -10.06 -19.95
C TRP A 80 4.65 -10.31 -21.17
N LYS A 81 3.33 -10.05 -21.07
CA LYS A 81 2.42 -10.18 -22.22
C LYS A 81 2.79 -9.24 -23.35
N GLU A 82 3.12 -7.99 -23.04
CA GLU A 82 3.49 -6.97 -24.03
C GLU A 82 4.79 -7.37 -24.75
N GLU A 83 5.82 -7.76 -24.00
CA GLU A 83 7.12 -8.17 -24.52
C GLU A 83 7.02 -9.43 -25.40
N THR A 84 6.23 -10.42 -24.97
CA THR A 84 6.04 -11.68 -25.69
C THR A 84 4.98 -11.62 -26.79
N ARG A 85 4.22 -10.52 -26.86
CA ARG A 85 3.01 -10.38 -27.68
C ARG A 85 2.01 -11.53 -27.46
N TYR A 86 1.97 -12.04 -26.24
CA TYR A 86 1.12 -13.16 -25.88
C TYR A 86 -0.35 -12.74 -25.86
N THR A 87 -1.19 -13.50 -26.56
CA THR A 87 -2.62 -13.18 -26.74
C THR A 87 -3.52 -13.82 -25.70
N GLY A 88 -2.99 -14.74 -24.88
CA GLY A 88 -3.72 -15.30 -23.77
C GLY A 88 -3.85 -14.30 -22.62
N ASN A 89 -4.86 -14.52 -21.77
CA ASN A 89 -5.23 -13.59 -20.71
C ASN A 89 -5.28 -14.25 -19.32
N ASN A 90 -4.76 -15.47 -19.16
CA ASN A 90 -4.83 -16.17 -17.89
C ASN A 90 -3.54 -16.07 -17.08
N PHE A 91 -3.49 -15.09 -16.17
CA PHE A 91 -2.37 -14.90 -15.24
C PHE A 91 -1.91 -16.18 -14.53
N LYS A 92 -2.84 -17.00 -14.03
CA LYS A 92 -2.49 -18.20 -13.25
C LYS A 92 -1.98 -19.34 -14.12
N LYS A 93 -2.61 -19.57 -15.27
CA LYS A 93 -2.26 -20.68 -16.17
C LYS A 93 -1.06 -20.38 -17.05
N ASP A 94 -0.98 -19.16 -17.55
CA ASP A 94 -0.07 -18.81 -18.64
C ASP A 94 1.25 -18.22 -18.13
N TYR A 95 1.19 -17.51 -17.00
CA TYR A 95 2.34 -16.76 -16.46
C TYR A 95 2.87 -17.35 -15.15
N PHE A 96 2.01 -17.72 -14.20
CA PHE A 96 2.44 -18.02 -12.83
C PHE A 96 3.45 -19.18 -12.71
N SER A 97 3.42 -20.15 -13.64
CA SER A 97 4.35 -21.29 -13.71
C SER A 97 5.62 -21.01 -14.53
N THR A 98 5.78 -19.80 -15.08
CA THR A 98 6.98 -19.44 -15.85
C THR A 98 8.18 -19.19 -14.93
N GLN A 99 9.39 -19.32 -15.49
CA GLN A 99 10.62 -18.95 -14.80
C GLN A 99 10.60 -17.47 -14.39
N ARG A 100 10.18 -16.56 -15.29
CA ARG A 100 10.04 -15.13 -15.00
C ARG A 100 9.17 -14.89 -13.76
N ALA A 101 7.99 -15.51 -13.68
CA ALA A 101 7.13 -15.35 -12.51
C ALA A 101 7.78 -15.89 -11.23
N SER A 102 8.61 -16.92 -11.32
CA SER A 102 9.39 -17.43 -10.19
C SER A 102 10.43 -16.41 -9.71
N GLU A 103 11.20 -15.86 -10.64
CA GLU A 103 12.21 -14.82 -10.37
C GLU A 103 11.55 -13.57 -9.76
N THR A 104 10.41 -13.15 -10.29
CA THR A 104 9.63 -12.02 -9.74
C THR A 104 9.15 -12.31 -8.31
N ARG A 105 8.71 -13.54 -7.99
CA ARG A 105 8.38 -13.91 -6.60
C ARG A 105 9.58 -13.87 -5.67
N GLU A 106 10.77 -14.27 -6.13
CA GLU A 106 12.00 -14.16 -5.35
C GLU A 106 12.38 -12.70 -5.08
N ILE A 107 12.25 -11.83 -6.08
CA ILE A 107 12.45 -10.38 -5.93
C ILE A 107 11.48 -9.82 -4.89
N ILE A 108 10.19 -10.18 -4.97
CA ILE A 108 9.16 -9.76 -3.99
C ILE A 108 9.53 -10.25 -2.59
N ALA A 109 9.85 -11.54 -2.42
CA ALA A 109 10.21 -12.10 -1.12
C ALA A 109 11.45 -11.43 -0.53
N SER A 110 12.49 -11.19 -1.35
CA SER A 110 13.71 -10.50 -0.93
C SER A 110 13.44 -9.04 -0.55
N THR A 111 12.51 -8.38 -1.23
CA THR A 111 12.11 -6.99 -0.97
C THR A 111 11.33 -6.89 0.34
N ILE A 112 10.35 -7.78 0.55
CA ILE A 112 9.58 -7.83 1.78
C ILE A 112 10.51 -8.10 2.97
N ASN A 113 11.31 -9.15 2.93
CA ASN A 113 12.15 -9.55 4.06
C ASN A 113 13.37 -8.64 4.26
N GLY A 114 13.98 -8.18 3.16
CA GLY A 114 15.21 -7.41 3.17
C GLY A 114 15.04 -5.92 3.41
N LYS A 115 13.85 -5.37 3.10
CA LYS A 115 13.54 -3.94 3.20
C LYS A 115 12.30 -3.69 4.05
N ILE A 116 11.11 -4.06 3.56
CA ILE A 116 9.82 -3.68 4.15
C ILE A 116 9.69 -4.11 5.62
N LEU A 117 9.96 -5.37 5.94
CA LEU A 117 9.84 -5.90 7.30
C LEU A 117 10.95 -5.45 8.25
N LYS A 118 11.98 -4.74 7.76
CA LYS A 118 13.04 -4.15 8.60
C LYS A 118 12.72 -2.73 9.05
N ILE A 119 11.86 -2.03 8.31
CA ILE A 119 11.50 -0.63 8.52
C ILE A 119 10.10 -0.49 9.14
N ALA A 120 9.25 -1.51 9.01
CA ALA A 120 7.87 -1.47 9.46
C ALA A 120 7.63 -2.33 10.70
N ASP A 121 6.79 -1.82 11.58
CA ASP A 121 6.26 -2.50 12.74
C ASP A 121 5.13 -3.44 12.30
N LYS A 122 5.32 -4.74 12.57
CA LYS A 122 4.36 -5.80 12.22
C LYS A 122 3.16 -5.74 13.15
N HIS A 123 2.01 -5.37 12.60
CA HIS A 123 0.77 -5.34 13.35
C HIS A 123 -0.06 -6.61 13.06
N PRO A 124 -0.59 -7.29 14.09
CA PRO A 124 -1.43 -8.47 13.89
C PRO A 124 -2.76 -8.13 13.21
N ASP A 125 -3.26 -9.05 12.38
CA ASP A 125 -4.60 -8.94 11.82
C ASP A 125 -5.63 -9.14 12.94
N SER A 126 -6.44 -8.12 13.21
CA SER A 126 -7.36 -8.09 14.36
C SER A 126 -8.75 -8.65 14.00
N PHE A 127 -8.81 -9.80 13.31
CA PHE A 127 -10.06 -10.34 12.73
C PHE A 127 -11.21 -10.42 13.74
N ASN A 128 -10.93 -10.91 14.96
CA ASN A 128 -11.94 -11.07 16.01
C ASN A 128 -12.51 -9.74 16.54
N SER A 129 -11.83 -8.63 16.31
CA SER A 129 -12.28 -7.30 16.74
C SER A 129 -12.87 -6.47 15.60
N ILE A 130 -13.01 -7.03 14.40
CA ILE A 130 -13.58 -6.30 13.26
C ILE A 130 -15.08 -6.11 13.47
N ASN A 131 -15.53 -4.87 13.37
CA ASN A 131 -16.96 -4.57 13.28
C ASN A 131 -17.44 -4.68 11.81
N PHE A 132 -17.94 -5.85 11.44
CA PHE A 132 -18.41 -6.09 10.07
C PHE A 132 -19.58 -5.19 9.63
N VAL A 133 -20.36 -4.65 10.56
CA VAL A 133 -21.42 -3.67 10.21
C VAL A 133 -20.79 -2.41 9.64
N ASP A 134 -19.72 -1.92 10.26
CA ASP A 134 -19.00 -0.74 9.80
C ASP A 134 -18.25 -1.04 8.50
N ILE A 135 -17.54 -2.17 8.42
CA ILE A 135 -16.85 -2.59 7.19
C ILE A 135 -17.80 -2.64 5.98
N PHE A 136 -18.96 -3.28 6.12
CA PHE A 136 -19.93 -3.34 5.01
C PHE A 136 -20.65 -2.01 4.76
N SER A 137 -20.59 -1.06 5.69
CA SER A 137 -21.01 0.31 5.44
C SER A 137 -19.99 1.05 4.58
N TYR A 138 -18.70 0.94 4.90
CA TYR A 138 -17.61 1.57 4.12
C TYR A 138 -17.47 0.94 2.73
N TYR A 139 -17.61 -0.39 2.63
CA TYR A 139 -17.50 -1.16 1.38
C TYR A 139 -18.54 -0.79 0.31
N LYS A 140 -19.58 -0.02 0.66
CA LYS A 140 -20.51 0.54 -0.34
C LYS A 140 -19.86 1.59 -1.24
N THR A 141 -18.71 2.11 -0.81
CA THR A 141 -18.04 3.25 -1.44
C THR A 141 -16.64 2.91 -1.90
N ILE A 142 -15.89 2.14 -1.10
CA ILE A 142 -14.51 1.73 -1.35
C ILE A 142 -14.41 0.22 -1.41
N ASP A 143 -13.27 -0.34 -1.80
CA ASP A 143 -13.13 -1.78 -1.83
C ASP A 143 -13.07 -2.39 -0.41
N TYR A 144 -13.14 -3.73 -0.33
CA TYR A 144 -13.22 -4.41 0.97
C TYR A 144 -11.91 -4.30 1.77
N ASN A 145 -10.77 -4.33 1.10
CA ASN A 145 -9.47 -4.18 1.74
C ASN A 145 -9.31 -2.76 2.25
N ASP A 146 -9.68 -1.77 1.44
CA ASP A 146 -9.70 -0.37 1.81
C ASP A 146 -10.62 -0.11 3.00
N ALA A 147 -11.79 -0.75 3.04
CA ALA A 147 -12.70 -0.67 4.18
C ALA A 147 -12.06 -1.17 5.48
N ILE A 148 -11.25 -2.23 5.42
CA ILE A 148 -10.48 -2.72 6.57
C ILE A 148 -9.37 -1.74 6.94
N ILE A 149 -8.63 -1.22 5.97
CA ILE A 149 -7.55 -0.25 6.19
C ILE A 149 -8.10 1.00 6.87
N TYR A 150 -9.21 1.53 6.35
CA TYR A 150 -9.90 2.68 6.89
C TYR A 150 -10.32 2.46 8.35
N ASP A 151 -11.00 1.33 8.64
CA ASP A 151 -11.43 0.99 9.99
C ASP A 151 -10.24 0.87 10.96
N GLN A 152 -9.14 0.24 10.54
CA GLN A 152 -7.93 0.14 11.36
C GLN A 152 -7.30 1.50 11.65
N CYS A 153 -7.19 2.36 10.63
CA CYS A 153 -6.63 3.70 10.81
C CYS A 153 -7.50 4.53 11.77
N LYS A 154 -8.82 4.42 11.64
CA LYS A 154 -9.79 5.09 12.53
C LYS A 154 -9.66 4.63 13.97
N ASN A 155 -9.68 3.32 14.20
CA ASN A 155 -9.71 2.75 15.54
C ASN A 155 -8.39 2.90 16.31
N LYS A 156 -7.27 3.08 15.60
CA LYS A 156 -5.93 3.17 16.20
C LYS A 156 -5.26 4.53 16.02
N ASN A 157 -6.00 5.49 15.46
CA ASN A 157 -5.52 6.84 15.17
C ASN A 157 -4.21 6.84 14.35
N TRP A 158 -4.15 5.97 13.34
CA TRP A 158 -3.05 5.94 12.39
C TRP A 158 -3.28 6.95 11.27
N ILE A 159 -2.19 7.52 10.76
CA ILE A 159 -2.19 8.44 9.64
C ILE A 159 -2.08 7.61 8.36
N LEU A 160 -3.11 7.67 7.51
CA LEU A 160 -3.11 6.97 6.24
C LEU A 160 -2.32 7.77 5.21
N ILE A 161 -1.31 7.15 4.61
CA ILE A 161 -0.61 7.69 3.43
C ILE A 161 -1.11 6.91 2.22
N THR A 162 -1.79 7.60 1.31
CA THR A 162 -2.35 7.00 0.10
C THR A 162 -2.42 8.02 -1.03
N ASP A 163 -2.28 7.54 -2.25
CA ASP A 163 -2.58 8.31 -3.46
C ASP A 163 -4.02 8.11 -3.95
N ASP A 164 -4.78 7.23 -3.30
CA ASP A 164 -6.14 6.90 -3.71
C ASP A 164 -7.14 7.99 -3.23
N GLY A 165 -7.86 8.55 -4.19
CA GLY A 165 -8.88 9.55 -3.94
C GLY A 165 -10.12 9.01 -3.25
N ASP A 166 -10.35 7.69 -3.28
CA ASP A 166 -11.57 7.08 -2.76
C ASP A 166 -11.70 7.21 -1.23
N PHE A 167 -10.57 7.25 -0.50
CA PHE A 167 -10.57 7.53 0.95
C PHE A 167 -10.99 8.96 1.30
N SER A 168 -10.94 9.91 0.35
CA SER A 168 -11.29 11.31 0.60
C SER A 168 -12.77 11.53 0.93
N GLN A 169 -13.61 10.52 0.70
CA GLN A 169 -15.03 10.54 1.01
C GLN A 169 -15.31 10.42 2.53
N PHE A 170 -14.29 10.07 3.32
CA PHE A 170 -14.40 9.92 4.77
C PHE A 170 -13.68 11.04 5.53
N GLY A 171 -14.25 11.45 6.67
CA GLY A 171 -13.75 12.56 7.48
C GLY A 171 -13.09 12.17 8.80
N ASP A 172 -13.14 10.90 9.20
CA ASP A 172 -12.80 10.52 10.60
C ASP A 172 -11.31 10.19 10.83
N ILE A 173 -10.50 10.16 9.78
CA ILE A 173 -9.07 9.82 9.87
C ILE A 173 -8.21 10.91 9.22
N THR A 174 -6.94 10.97 9.60
CA THR A 174 -5.97 11.84 8.90
C THR A 174 -5.45 11.12 7.66
N ILE A 175 -5.63 11.73 6.49
CA ILE A 175 -5.15 11.20 5.22
C ILE A 175 -4.11 12.17 4.66
N VAL A 176 -2.97 11.66 4.25
CA VAL A 176 -1.94 12.45 3.57
C VAL A 176 -1.79 11.94 2.14
N ASN A 177 -2.00 12.82 1.17
CA ASN A 177 -1.85 12.52 -0.25
C ASN A 177 -0.51 13.10 -0.79
N PRO A 178 0.43 12.24 -1.24
CA PRO A 178 1.79 12.63 -1.62
C PRO A 178 2.04 13.04 -3.09
#